data_AF-A0A0C9SDF5-F1
#
_entry.id   AF-A0A0C9SDF5-F1
#
_cell.length_a   1.000
_cell.length_b   1.000
_cell.length_c   1.000
_cell.angle_alpha   90.00
_cell.angle_beta   90.00
_cell.angle_gamma   90.00
#
_symmetry.space_group_name_H-M   'P 1'
#
loop_
_entity.id
_entity.type
_entity.pdbx_description
1 polymer ?
#
loop_
_entity_poly.entity_id
_entity_poly.type
_entity_poly.pdbx_seq_one_letter_code
_entity_poly.pdbx_strand_id
1 'polypeptide(L)'
;MPRYLLLICVALLPVVSAQQAGADNEDLYQKPIQMPDVFGVDDTRNKTTPPKPKVKRLGQPCKSSDECLPGLCCLQRRWRGPRICRPQAGRYRRCSDDQVKGGYYMGHCPCLMGEHTCEKGFCIP
;
A
#
# COMPACT_ATOMS: atom_id res chain seq x y z
N MET A 1 46.65 25.65 22.65
CA MET A 1 45.95 24.43 22.18
C MET A 1 44.42 24.49 22.25
N PRO A 2 43.75 24.91 23.36
CA PRO A 2 42.27 24.87 23.43
C PRO A 2 41.59 25.92 22.54
N ARG A 3 42.22 27.08 22.34
CA ARG A 3 41.70 28.15 21.48
C ARG A 3 41.69 27.78 19.99
N TYR A 4 42.64 26.96 19.54
CA TYR A 4 42.74 26.54 18.15
C TYR A 4 41.66 25.48 17.82
N LEU A 5 41.40 24.56 18.76
CA LEU A 5 40.29 23.60 18.65
C LEU A 5 38.93 24.29 18.56
N LEU A 6 38.70 25.32 19.38
CA LEU A 6 37.46 26.10 19.32
C LEU A 6 37.28 26.80 17.97
N LEU A 7 38.35 27.37 17.41
CA LEU A 7 38.29 28.03 16.09
C LEU A 7 38.02 27.03 14.96
N ILE A 8 38.59 25.83 15.01
CA ILE A 8 38.32 24.76 14.05
C ILE A 8 36.86 24.30 14.14
N CYS A 9 36.32 24.11 15.35
CA CYS A 9 34.92 23.73 15.53
C CYS A 9 33.94 24.78 14.98
N VAL A 10 34.22 26.07 15.23
CA VAL A 10 33.39 27.17 14.72
C VAL A 10 33.46 27.25 13.19
N ALA A 11 34.60 26.94 12.57
CA ALA A 11 34.74 26.93 11.12
C ALA A 11 34.07 25.71 10.44
N LEU A 12 34.00 24.56 11.12
CA LEU A 12 33.40 23.34 10.58
C LEU A 12 31.87 23.30 10.75
N LEU A 13 31.33 23.90 11.80
CA LEU A 13 29.88 24.00 12.05
C LEU A 13 29.07 24.53 10.84
N PRO A 14 29.43 25.65 10.17
CA PRO A 14 28.67 26.15 9.03
C PRO A 14 28.79 25.25 7.79
N VAL A 15 29.89 24.50 7.63
CA VAL A 15 30.09 23.58 6.51
C VAL A 15 29.19 22.34 6.65
N VAL A 16 29.02 21.84 7.87
CA VAL A 16 28.09 20.72 8.15
C VAL A 16 26.64 21.14 7.95
N SER A 17 26.26 22.36 8.37
CA SER A 17 24.91 22.91 8.14
C SER A 17 24.57 23.05 6.66
N ALA A 18 25.55 23.33 5.81
CA ALA A 18 25.34 23.51 4.37
C ALA A 18 25.10 22.18 3.62
N GLN A 19 25.52 21.03 4.18
CA GLN A 19 25.29 19.73 3.54
C GLN A 19 23.89 19.15 3.78
N GLN A 20 23.10 19.73 4.68
CA GLN A 20 21.73 19.26 4.94
C GLN A 20 20.68 19.81 3.96
N ALA A 21 21.04 20.75 3.07
CA ALA A 21 20.11 21.40 2.14
C ALA A 21 20.03 20.73 0.76
N GLY A 22 20.33 19.42 0.68
CA GLY A 22 20.45 18.67 -0.57
C GLY A 22 19.64 17.38 -0.60
N ALA A 23 18.43 17.37 -0.04
CA ALA A 23 17.44 16.31 -0.27
C ALA A 23 16.04 16.84 0.03
N ASP A 24 15.66 17.96 -0.60
CA ASP A 24 14.26 18.35 -0.67
C ASP A 24 13.54 17.35 -1.61
N ASN A 25 13.07 16.26 -1.03
CA ASN A 25 12.34 15.18 -1.71
C ASN A 25 10.88 15.54 -2.01
N GLU A 26 10.48 16.81 -1.82
CA GLU A 26 9.08 17.24 -1.93
C GLU A 26 8.58 17.32 -3.39
N ASP A 27 9.43 17.07 -4.39
CA ASP A 27 9.07 17.08 -5.81
C ASP A 27 8.84 15.69 -6.44
N LEU A 28 8.95 14.60 -5.67
CA LEU A 28 8.72 13.23 -6.16
C LEU A 28 7.25 12.77 -6.13
N TYR A 29 6.30 13.67 -5.90
CA TYR A 29 4.89 13.29 -5.88
C TYR A 29 4.27 13.21 -7.26
N GLN A 30 3.50 12.15 -7.50
CA GLN A 30 2.68 11.99 -8.69
C GLN A 30 1.58 13.07 -8.74
N LYS A 31 1.73 14.04 -9.65
CA LYS A 31 0.70 15.07 -9.93
C LYS A 31 -0.18 14.62 -11.11
N PRO A 32 -1.50 14.87 -11.09
CA PRO A 32 -2.35 14.63 -12.24
C PRO A 32 -1.85 15.41 -13.45
N ILE A 33 -1.76 14.75 -14.61
CA ILE A 33 -1.45 15.42 -15.88
C ILE A 33 -2.72 16.17 -16.31
N GLN A 34 -2.59 17.46 -16.63
CA GLN A 34 -3.64 18.17 -17.36
C GLN A 34 -3.64 17.66 -18.80
N MET A 35 -4.58 16.78 -19.14
CA MET A 35 -4.81 16.39 -20.54
C MET A 35 -5.52 17.56 -21.24
N PRO A 36 -4.99 18.10 -22.35
CA PRO A 36 -5.78 19.00 -23.18
C PRO A 36 -7.03 18.27 -23.66
N ASP A 37 -8.16 18.95 -23.58
CA ASP A 37 -9.46 18.41 -23.99
C ASP A 37 -9.52 18.32 -25.53
N VAL A 38 -8.90 17.27 -26.08
CA VAL A 38 -8.87 17.00 -27.53
C VAL A 38 -10.19 16.38 -28.00
N PHE A 39 -10.97 15.83 -27.08
CA PHE A 39 -12.25 15.21 -27.36
C PHE A 39 -13.31 16.06 -26.67
N GLY A 40 -13.82 17.09 -27.35
CA GLY A 40 -14.88 17.97 -26.83
C GLY A 40 -16.14 17.19 -26.45
N VAL A 41 -16.10 16.57 -25.28
CA VAL A 41 -17.19 15.81 -24.68
C VAL A 41 -17.94 16.82 -23.83
N ASP A 42 -19.06 17.27 -24.36
CA ASP A 42 -20.04 18.09 -23.66
C ASP A 42 -20.31 17.46 -22.28
N ASP A 43 -19.93 18.15 -21.20
CA ASP A 43 -19.94 17.68 -19.81
C ASP A 43 -21.39 17.63 -19.30
N THR A 44 -22.22 16.82 -19.95
CA THR A 44 -23.51 16.36 -19.44
C THR A 44 -23.21 15.39 -18.29
N ARG A 45 -22.87 15.95 -17.13
CA ARG A 45 -22.76 15.23 -15.85
C ARG A 45 -24.12 14.69 -15.43
N ASN A 46 -24.60 13.67 -16.14
CA ASN A 46 -25.45 12.66 -15.56
C ASN A 46 -24.61 12.02 -14.46
N LYS A 47 -24.83 12.46 -13.22
CA LYS A 47 -24.25 11.92 -12.00
C LYS A 47 -24.76 10.49 -11.83
N THR A 48 -24.25 9.58 -12.65
CA THR A 48 -24.50 8.15 -12.56
C THR A 48 -23.83 7.74 -11.26
N THR A 49 -24.64 7.60 -10.21
CA THR A 49 -24.13 7.07 -8.94
C THR A 49 -23.57 5.69 -9.26
N PRO A 50 -22.27 5.43 -9.01
CA PRO A 50 -21.71 4.12 -9.30
C PRO A 50 -22.56 3.07 -8.58
N PRO A 51 -23.01 2.01 -9.27
CA PRO A 51 -23.74 0.95 -8.61
C PRO A 51 -22.88 0.43 -7.45
N LYS A 52 -23.47 0.32 -6.26
CA LYS A 52 -22.75 -0.17 -5.08
C LYS A 52 -22.04 -1.48 -5.44
N PRO A 53 -20.72 -1.60 -5.22
CA PRO A 53 -20.00 -2.82 -5.54
C PRO A 53 -20.69 -3.99 -4.83
N LYS A 54 -21.02 -5.05 -5.58
CA LYS A 54 -21.59 -6.26 -4.98
C LYS A 54 -20.50 -6.92 -4.14
N VAL A 55 -20.61 -6.78 -2.82
CA VAL A 55 -19.68 -7.41 -1.89
C VAL A 55 -19.88 -8.93 -1.90
N LYS A 56 -18.78 -9.67 -2.01
CA LYS A 56 -18.72 -11.11 -2.23
C LYS A 56 -18.49 -11.85 -0.92
N ARG A 57 -19.18 -12.99 -0.80
CA ARG A 57 -19.15 -13.87 0.36
C ARG A 57 -18.03 -14.89 0.25
N LEU A 58 -17.79 -15.61 1.35
CA LEU A 58 -16.85 -16.72 1.43
C LEU A 58 -17.02 -17.70 0.26
N GLY A 59 -15.91 -18.05 -0.39
CA GLY A 59 -15.88 -19.01 -1.50
C GLY A 59 -16.27 -18.44 -2.87
N GLN A 60 -16.81 -17.22 -2.95
CA GLN A 60 -17.15 -16.61 -4.23
C GLN A 60 -15.92 -16.14 -5.01
N PRO A 61 -15.96 -16.17 -6.35
CA PRO A 61 -14.84 -15.76 -7.19
C PRO A 61 -14.60 -14.25 -7.10
N CYS A 62 -13.37 -13.82 -6.90
CA CYS A 62 -12.98 -12.42 -6.69
C CYS A 62 -11.83 -12.00 -7.59
N LYS A 63 -11.69 -10.69 -7.86
CA LYS A 63 -10.53 -10.11 -8.53
C LYS A 63 -9.59 -9.41 -7.55
N SER A 64 -10.15 -8.60 -6.65
CA SER A 64 -9.47 -7.88 -5.56
C SER A 64 -10.10 -8.25 -4.21
N SER A 65 -9.36 -8.06 -3.12
CA SER A 65 -9.84 -8.23 -1.75
C SER A 65 -10.94 -7.22 -1.38
N ASP A 66 -10.98 -6.04 -2.04
CA ASP A 66 -12.02 -5.02 -1.84
C ASP A 66 -13.42 -5.49 -2.29
N GLU A 67 -13.46 -6.54 -3.12
CA GLU A 67 -14.72 -7.17 -3.52
C GLU A 67 -15.27 -8.10 -2.43
N CYS A 68 -14.46 -8.53 -1.46
CA CYS A 68 -14.87 -9.50 -0.45
C CYS A 68 -15.43 -8.81 0.82
N LEU A 69 -16.24 -9.53 1.60
CA LEU A 69 -16.69 -9.05 2.90
C LEU A 69 -15.50 -8.77 3.86
N PRO A 70 -15.66 -7.85 4.83
CA PRO A 70 -14.67 -7.64 5.88
C PRO A 70 -14.26 -8.95 6.56
N GLY A 71 -12.97 -9.08 6.88
CA GLY A 71 -12.39 -10.31 7.43
C GLY A 71 -12.10 -11.41 6.39
N LEU A 72 -12.38 -11.15 5.11
CA LEU A 72 -12.00 -12.02 4.00
C LEU A 72 -10.91 -11.35 3.14
N CYS A 73 -10.13 -12.17 2.45
CA CYS A 73 -9.17 -11.76 1.44
C CYS A 73 -9.45 -12.49 0.12
N CYS A 74 -9.06 -11.88 -1.01
CA CYS A 74 -9.11 -12.56 -2.29
C CYS A 74 -7.87 -13.44 -2.47
N LEU A 75 -8.01 -14.76 -2.41
CA LEU A 75 -6.89 -15.70 -2.35
C LEU A 75 -6.78 -16.56 -3.61
N GLN A 76 -5.57 -16.64 -4.15
CA GLN A 76 -5.14 -17.60 -5.16
C GLN A 76 -4.17 -18.62 -4.52
N ARG A 77 -4.67 -19.83 -4.23
CA ARG A 77 -3.87 -20.85 -3.50
C ARG A 77 -2.75 -21.48 -4.32
N ARG A 78 -2.88 -21.53 -5.65
CA ARG A 78 -1.93 -22.17 -6.56
C ARG A 78 -1.73 -21.26 -7.77
N TRP A 79 -0.55 -21.32 -8.36
CA TRP A 79 -0.26 -20.61 -9.61
C TRP A 79 -1.31 -20.94 -10.67
N ARG A 80 -1.91 -19.91 -11.29
CA ARG A 80 -3.03 -20.02 -12.25
C ARG A 80 -4.32 -20.70 -11.71
N GLY A 81 -4.46 -20.87 -10.41
CA GLY A 81 -5.70 -21.35 -9.79
C GLY A 81 -6.80 -20.28 -9.71
N PRO A 82 -8.05 -20.66 -9.38
CA PRO A 82 -9.12 -19.69 -9.18
C PRO A 82 -8.85 -18.79 -7.98
N ARG A 83 -9.27 -17.54 -8.09
CA ARG A 83 -9.27 -16.55 -7.00
C ARG A 83 -10.62 -16.54 -6.32
N ILE A 84 -10.63 -16.76 -5.01
CA ILE A 84 -11.86 -16.83 -4.24
C ILE A 84 -11.71 -16.14 -2.89
N CYS A 85 -12.79 -15.57 -2.38
CA CYS A 85 -12.80 -14.96 -1.06
C CYS A 85 -12.58 -16.03 0.01
N ARG A 86 -11.56 -15.84 0.86
CA ARG A 86 -11.17 -16.75 1.95
C ARG A 86 -10.97 -15.96 3.25
N PRO A 87 -11.10 -16.59 4.43
CA PRO A 87 -10.90 -15.90 5.69
C PRO A 87 -9.45 -15.42 5.82
N GLN A 88 -9.27 -14.26 6.44
CA GLN A 88 -7.97 -13.81 6.90
C GLN A 88 -7.36 -14.78 7.92
N ALA A 89 -6.04 -14.75 8.04
CA ALA A 89 -5.31 -15.62 8.96
C ALA A 89 -5.48 -15.13 10.40
N GLY A 90 -5.91 -16.05 11.29
CA GLY A 90 -5.96 -15.78 12.73
C GLY A 90 -4.64 -16.09 13.42
N ARG A 91 -4.60 -15.96 14.75
CA ARG A 91 -3.42 -16.22 15.59
C ARG A 91 -2.70 -17.53 15.24
N TYR A 92 -1.38 -17.46 15.12
CA TYR A 92 -0.45 -18.55 14.78
C TYR A 92 -0.75 -19.28 13.47
N ARG A 93 -1.59 -18.72 12.59
CA ARG A 93 -1.82 -19.25 11.24
C ARG A 93 -0.82 -18.68 10.26
N ARG A 94 -0.59 -19.42 9.17
CA ARG A 94 0.25 -18.95 8.07
C ARG A 94 -0.37 -17.76 7.37
N CYS A 95 0.46 -16.77 7.08
CA CYS A 95 0.09 -15.54 6.41
C CYS A 95 1.08 -15.18 5.30
N SER A 96 0.65 -14.28 4.43
CA SER A 96 1.47 -13.66 3.40
C SER A 96 1.11 -12.18 3.36
N ASP A 97 2.09 -11.32 3.65
CA ASP A 97 1.88 -9.87 3.69
C ASP A 97 1.87 -9.24 2.30
N ASP A 98 2.62 -9.82 1.36
CA ASP A 98 2.78 -9.25 0.04
C ASP A 98 1.52 -9.45 -0.81
N GLN A 99 0.79 -8.36 -1.00
CA GLN A 99 -0.30 -8.31 -1.95
C GLN A 99 0.26 -8.24 -3.38
N VAL A 100 -0.25 -9.12 -4.26
CA VAL A 100 0.12 -9.10 -5.68
C VAL A 100 -0.63 -7.96 -6.38
N LYS A 101 0.00 -7.36 -7.40
CA LYS A 101 -0.60 -6.34 -8.25
C LYS A 101 -2.04 -6.72 -8.65
N GLY A 102 -2.99 -5.86 -8.32
CA GLY A 102 -4.42 -6.08 -8.54
C GLY A 102 -5.21 -6.49 -7.29
N GLY A 103 -4.61 -6.48 -6.10
CA GLY A 103 -5.38 -6.50 -4.84
C GLY A 103 -5.64 -7.88 -4.24
N TYR A 104 -4.95 -8.93 -4.70
CA TYR A 104 -5.17 -10.32 -4.27
C TYR A 104 -3.90 -10.94 -3.67
N TYR A 105 -4.08 -12.01 -2.92
CA TYR A 105 -3.00 -12.71 -2.22
C TYR A 105 -2.70 -14.06 -2.87
N MET A 106 -1.42 -14.46 -2.85
CA MET A 106 -0.95 -15.77 -3.30
C MET A 106 -0.60 -16.64 -2.10
N GLY A 107 -1.02 -17.90 -2.10
CA GLY A 107 -0.67 -18.87 -1.06
C GLY A 107 -1.52 -18.72 0.22
N HIS A 108 -1.34 -17.63 0.97
CA HIS A 108 -2.05 -17.37 2.23
C HIS A 108 -2.69 -15.98 2.26
N CYS A 109 -3.78 -15.84 3.04
CA CYS A 109 -4.35 -14.53 3.33
C CYS A 109 -3.47 -13.78 4.35
N PRO A 110 -3.55 -12.44 4.40
CA PRO A 110 -2.91 -11.66 5.46
C PRO A 110 -3.58 -11.96 6.80
N CYS A 111 -2.92 -11.52 7.86
CA CYS A 111 -3.49 -11.59 9.20
C CYS A 111 -4.74 -10.70 9.33
N LEU A 112 -5.59 -11.03 10.31
CA LEU A 112 -6.74 -10.20 10.64
C LEU A 112 -6.27 -8.78 11.03
N MET A 113 -6.71 -7.79 10.26
CA MET A 113 -6.27 -6.40 10.39
C MET A 113 -6.51 -5.89 11.81
N GLY A 114 -5.45 -5.35 12.43
CA GLY A 114 -5.51 -4.74 13.77
C GLY A 114 -5.40 -5.70 14.95
N GLU A 115 -5.30 -7.01 14.72
CA GLU A 115 -5.16 -7.99 15.80
C GLU A 115 -3.81 -8.69 15.79
N HIS A 116 -3.20 -8.93 14.62
CA HIS A 116 -1.95 -9.67 14.47
C HIS A 116 -1.06 -9.10 13.35
N THR A 117 0.25 -9.18 13.52
CA THR A 117 1.27 -8.91 12.48
C THR A 117 1.77 -10.21 11.86
N CYS A 118 2.08 -10.22 10.56
CA CYS A 118 2.66 -11.40 9.93
C CYS A 118 4.18 -11.39 10.09
N GLU A 119 4.70 -12.17 11.02
CA GLU A 119 6.13 -12.31 11.24
C GLU A 119 6.59 -13.70 10.83
N LYS A 120 7.61 -13.75 9.97
CA LYS A 120 8.18 -15.01 9.46
C LYS A 120 7.12 -15.95 8.86
N GLY A 121 6.05 -15.37 8.28
CA GLY A 121 4.94 -16.09 7.68
C GLY A 121 3.89 -16.62 8.66
N PHE A 122 3.86 -16.13 9.92
CA PHE A 122 2.85 -16.48 10.92
C PHE A 122 2.23 -15.24 11.56
N CYS A 123 0.94 -15.31 11.88
CA CYS A 123 0.27 -14.25 12.61
C CYS A 123 0.64 -14.28 14.09
N ILE A 124 1.37 -13.28 14.54
CA ILE A 124 1.77 -13.07 15.93
C ILE A 124 0.90 -11.94 16.52
N PRO A 125 0.42 -12.07 17.77
CA PRO A 125 -0.31 -11.00 18.45
C PRO A 125 0.53 -9.75 18.72
#